data_AF-A0A4Y3VUZ2-F1
#
_entry.id   AF-A0A4Y3VUZ2-F1
#
_cell.length_a   1.000
_cell.length_b   1.000
_cell.length_c   1.000
_cell.angle_alpha   90.00
_cell.angle_beta   90.00
_cell.angle_gamma   90.00
#
_symmetry.space_group_name_H-M   'P 1'
#
loop_
_entity.id
_entity.type
_entity.pdbx_description
1 polymer ?
#
loop_
_entity_poly.entity_id
_entity_poly.type
_entity_poly.pdbx_seq_one_letter_code
_entity_poly.pdbx_strand_id
1 'polypeptide(L)'
;MLLDANACLRALLAPALPAGAGLRFEPPGRDGPGGEGLGAFVFHVEEDPRARSVEWTDLRDGDGRVVARRGPVTRYRLHYLLWAHGPDSEREQALLGTAMAVLAGTPALPHQLLPGPLAQDGAGPVQIALAPPELSCSRLLEVWGALQVPAAPCLGLVLTAGLVPPADTAVPAPARRIDVDMRPRPAPGRTPTARKRPAVPKQRDRRHEP
;
A
#
# COMPACT_ATOMS: atom_id res chain seq x y z
N MET A 1 9.32 -9.77 0.80
CA MET A 1 8.74 -8.87 -0.22
C MET A 1 9.76 -8.39 -1.25
N LEU A 2 10.83 -7.65 -0.87
CA LEU A 2 11.80 -7.14 -1.87
C LEU A 2 12.51 -8.24 -2.67
N LEU A 3 13.00 -9.28 -1.98
CA LEU A 3 13.61 -10.44 -2.66
C LEU A 3 12.60 -11.21 -3.52
N ASP A 4 11.36 -11.31 -3.06
CA ASP A 4 10.27 -11.93 -3.82
C ASP A 4 9.95 -11.14 -5.10
N ALA A 5 9.94 -9.80 -5.02
CA ALA A 5 9.75 -8.93 -6.18
C ALA A 5 10.89 -9.08 -7.19
N ASN A 6 12.14 -9.20 -6.72
CA ASN A 6 13.28 -9.50 -7.58
C ASN A 6 13.15 -10.89 -8.23
N ALA A 7 12.69 -11.90 -7.49
CA ALA A 7 12.43 -13.23 -8.03
C ALA A 7 11.35 -13.19 -9.12
N CYS A 8 10.27 -12.42 -8.93
CA CYS A 8 9.26 -12.20 -9.96
C CYS A 8 9.82 -11.55 -11.22
N LEU A 9 10.60 -10.46 -11.08
CA LEU A 9 11.23 -9.80 -12.23
C LEU A 9 12.19 -10.74 -12.96
N ARG A 10 12.92 -11.59 -12.22
CA ARG A 10 13.76 -12.62 -12.80
C ARG A 10 12.97 -13.64 -13.59
N ALA A 11 11.89 -14.17 -13.02
CA ALA A 11 11.05 -15.14 -13.71
C ALA A 11 10.36 -14.54 -14.95
N LEU A 12 10.05 -13.24 -14.93
CA LEU A 12 9.43 -12.54 -16.04
C LEU A 12 10.42 -12.20 -17.17
N LEU A 13 11.59 -11.64 -16.83
CA LEU A 13 12.52 -11.10 -17.83
C LEU A 13 13.54 -12.11 -18.33
N ALA A 14 14.05 -13.00 -17.47
CA ALA A 14 15.12 -13.93 -17.85
C ALA A 14 14.76 -14.83 -19.05
N PRO A 15 13.52 -15.35 -19.20
CA PRO A 15 13.16 -16.15 -20.37
C PRO A 15 13.18 -15.41 -21.70
N ALA A 16 13.05 -14.09 -21.68
CA ALA A 16 13.07 -13.25 -22.88
C ALA A 16 14.50 -12.81 -23.26
N LEU A 17 15.47 -13.00 -22.38
CA LEU A 17 16.85 -12.60 -22.64
C LEU A 17 17.54 -13.56 -23.61
N PRO A 18 18.47 -13.05 -24.43
CA PRO A 18 19.28 -13.89 -25.31
C PRO A 18 20.14 -14.89 -24.51
N ALA A 19 20.49 -16.01 -25.14
CA ALA A 19 21.30 -17.04 -24.49
C ALA A 19 22.63 -16.47 -23.97
N GLY A 20 22.94 -16.74 -22.70
CA GLY A 20 24.14 -16.21 -22.03
C GLY A 20 23.97 -14.84 -21.41
N ALA A 21 22.87 -14.12 -21.68
CA ALA A 21 22.59 -12.85 -21.03
C ALA A 21 22.02 -13.01 -19.62
N GLY A 22 22.53 -12.23 -18.68
CA GLY A 22 22.16 -12.30 -17.26
C GLY A 22 21.10 -11.27 -16.84
N LEU A 23 20.50 -11.50 -15.68
CA LEU A 23 19.75 -10.48 -14.93
C LEU A 23 20.34 -10.32 -13.53
N ARG A 24 20.70 -9.10 -13.16
CA ARG A 24 21.26 -8.73 -11.86
C ARG A 24 20.40 -7.71 -11.12
N PHE A 25 20.61 -7.56 -9.80
CA PHE A 25 19.83 -6.64 -8.96
C PHE A 25 20.68 -5.63 -8.18
N GLU A 26 21.98 -5.68 -8.40
CA GLU A 26 22.97 -4.77 -7.87
C GLU A 26 22.92 -3.41 -8.59
N PRO A 27 23.32 -2.32 -7.90
CA PRO A 27 23.43 -1.02 -8.54
C PRO A 27 24.46 -1.04 -9.68
N PRO A 28 24.30 -0.15 -10.69
CA PRO A 28 25.33 0.11 -11.69
C PRO A 28 26.74 0.32 -11.11
N GLY A 29 27.75 -0.24 -11.78
CA GLY A 29 29.17 -0.17 -11.41
C GLY A 29 29.60 -1.01 -10.20
N ARG A 30 28.70 -1.75 -9.55
CA ARG A 30 29.06 -2.76 -8.55
C ARG A 30 29.29 -4.10 -9.26
N ASP A 31 30.49 -4.27 -9.81
CA ASP A 31 30.79 -5.36 -10.76
C ASP A 31 30.86 -6.78 -10.17
N GLY A 32 30.46 -7.72 -11.04
CA GLY A 32 31.01 -9.08 -11.18
C GLY A 32 31.31 -9.33 -12.68
N PRO A 33 32.21 -10.27 -13.05
CA PRO A 33 32.96 -10.21 -14.30
C PRO A 33 32.17 -10.77 -15.50
N GLY A 34 31.86 -9.89 -16.46
CA GLY A 34 31.66 -10.28 -17.86
C GLY A 34 30.25 -10.71 -18.27
N GLY A 35 30.00 -10.59 -19.58
CA GLY A 35 28.73 -10.89 -20.22
C GLY A 35 27.89 -9.64 -20.52
N GLU A 36 26.79 -9.88 -21.21
CA GLU A 36 25.75 -8.89 -21.47
C GLU A 36 24.50 -9.20 -20.64
N GLY A 37 23.62 -8.23 -20.45
CA GLY A 37 22.42 -8.47 -19.67
C GLY A 37 21.75 -7.23 -19.14
N LEU A 38 20.76 -7.46 -18.28
CA LEU A 38 20.00 -6.43 -17.61
C LEU A 38 20.38 -6.34 -16.13
N GLY A 39 20.28 -5.14 -15.58
CA GLY A 39 20.29 -4.91 -14.14
C GLY A 39 19.01 -4.19 -13.70
N ALA A 40 18.45 -4.59 -12.56
CA ALA A 40 17.26 -3.97 -11.97
C ALA A 40 17.56 -3.58 -10.52
N PHE A 41 17.94 -2.32 -10.30
CA PHE A 41 18.35 -1.83 -8.99
C PHE A 41 17.21 -1.08 -8.29
N VAL A 42 16.77 -1.55 -7.12
CA VAL A 42 15.82 -0.80 -6.27
C VAL A 42 16.54 0.37 -5.60
N PHE A 43 16.22 1.60 -5.99
CA PHE A 43 16.83 2.80 -5.41
C PHE A 43 15.90 3.53 -4.43
N HIS A 44 14.60 3.25 -4.48
CA HIS A 44 13.65 3.88 -3.58
C HIS A 44 12.43 2.97 -3.30
N VAL A 45 11.91 3.02 -2.08
CA VAL A 45 10.72 2.29 -1.65
C VAL A 45 9.86 3.25 -0.85
N GLU A 46 8.58 3.32 -1.20
CA GLU A 46 7.60 4.14 -0.48
C GLU A 46 6.29 3.37 -0.28
N GLU A 47 5.56 3.70 0.78
CA GLU A 47 4.19 3.25 0.96
C GLU A 47 3.28 4.00 -0.03
N ASP A 48 2.32 3.30 -0.64
CA ASP A 48 1.27 3.92 -1.44
C ASP A 48 0.15 4.43 -0.52
N PRO A 49 0.03 5.75 -0.29
CA PRO A 49 -0.94 6.30 0.64
C PRO A 49 -2.39 6.14 0.18
N ARG A 50 -2.61 5.85 -1.11
CA ARG A 50 -3.96 5.61 -1.69
C ARG A 50 -4.50 4.22 -1.35
N ALA A 51 -3.63 3.32 -0.88
CA ALA A 51 -3.98 1.93 -0.60
C ALA A 51 -4.38 1.66 0.85
N ARG A 52 -4.44 2.69 1.71
CA ARG A 52 -4.90 2.53 3.09
C ARG A 52 -6.39 2.19 3.12
N SER A 53 -6.69 0.89 3.14
CA SER A 53 -7.89 0.43 3.83
C SER A 53 -7.70 0.73 5.32
N VAL A 54 -8.75 1.16 6.02
CA VAL A 54 -8.71 1.36 7.49
C VAL A 54 -9.43 0.20 8.18
N GLU A 55 -9.89 -0.76 7.40
CA GLU A 55 -10.81 -1.78 7.85
C GLU A 55 -10.06 -3.03 8.32
N TRP A 56 -10.29 -3.39 9.58
CA TRP A 56 -9.85 -4.66 10.13
C TRP A 56 -10.74 -5.78 9.61
N THR A 57 -10.14 -6.88 9.17
CA THR A 57 -10.86 -8.06 8.70
C THR A 57 -10.91 -9.12 9.80
N ASP A 58 -12.10 -9.51 10.24
CA ASP A 58 -12.30 -10.66 11.13
C ASP A 58 -12.06 -11.97 10.36
N LEU A 59 -11.13 -12.80 10.84
CA LEU A 59 -10.89 -14.16 10.37
C LEU A 59 -11.71 -15.12 11.23
N ARG A 60 -12.56 -15.92 10.59
CA ARG A 60 -13.51 -16.81 11.27
C ARG A 60 -13.17 -18.28 11.03
N ASP A 61 -13.45 -19.13 12.03
CA ASP A 61 -13.37 -20.58 11.91
C ASP A 61 -14.60 -21.18 11.19
N GLY A 62 -14.64 -22.51 11.06
CA GLY A 62 -15.75 -23.24 10.44
C GLY A 62 -17.09 -23.12 11.18
N ASP A 63 -17.08 -22.73 12.45
CA ASP A 63 -18.28 -22.45 13.26
C ASP A 63 -18.70 -20.97 13.16
N GLY A 64 -18.00 -20.16 12.36
CA GLY A 64 -18.23 -18.73 12.19
C GLY A 64 -17.71 -17.85 13.34
N ARG A 65 -16.91 -18.39 14.26
CA ARG A 65 -16.33 -17.63 15.38
C ARG A 65 -15.08 -16.88 14.93
N VAL A 66 -14.92 -15.63 15.35
CA VAL A 66 -13.71 -14.85 15.07
C VAL A 66 -12.54 -15.44 15.88
N VAL A 67 -11.55 -15.97 15.16
CA VAL A 67 -10.34 -16.58 15.74
C VAL A 67 -9.11 -15.69 15.61
N ALA A 68 -9.14 -14.75 14.67
CA ALA A 68 -8.09 -13.75 14.50
C ALA A 68 -8.66 -12.48 13.85
N ARG A 69 -7.95 -11.37 13.96
CA ARG A 69 -8.22 -10.14 13.22
C ARG A 69 -7.02 -9.78 12.38
N ARG A 70 -7.24 -9.25 11.18
CA ARG A 70 -6.16 -8.82 10.31
C ARG A 70 -6.29 -7.32 10.05
N GLY A 71 -5.20 -6.60 10.23
CA GLY A 71 -5.13 -5.20 9.85
C GLY A 71 -5.24 -5.02 8.33
N PRO A 72 -5.43 -3.78 7.88
CA PRO A 72 -5.49 -3.47 6.46
C PRO A 72 -4.19 -3.83 5.72
N VAL A 73 -4.31 -4.18 4.44
CA VAL A 73 -3.15 -4.46 3.58
C VAL A 73 -2.49 -3.15 3.18
N THR A 74 -1.19 -3.03 3.46
CA THR A 74 -0.38 -1.88 3.04
C THR A 74 0.21 -2.15 1.67
N ARG A 75 0.09 -1.22 0.72
CA ARG A 75 0.80 -1.33 -0.57
C ARG A 75 2.07 -0.51 -0.55
N TYR A 76 3.11 -1.04 -1.19
CA TYR A 76 4.39 -0.39 -1.38
C TYR A 76 4.69 -0.24 -2.87
N ARG A 77 5.26 0.90 -3.25
CA ARG A 77 5.82 1.20 -4.56
C ARG A 77 7.33 1.03 -4.50
N LEU A 78 7.85 0.09 -5.28
CA LEU A 78 9.25 -0.25 -5.39
C LEU A 78 9.79 0.38 -6.68
N HIS A 79 10.66 1.38 -6.54
CA HIS A 79 11.23 2.11 -7.66
C HIS A 79 12.55 1.48 -8.07
N TYR A 80 12.57 0.93 -9.28
CA TYR A 80 13.70 0.28 -9.92
C TYR A 80 14.31 1.18 -10.99
N LEU A 81 15.64 1.21 -11.03
CA LEU A 81 16.44 1.62 -12.18
C LEU A 81 16.73 0.35 -12.98
N LEU A 82 16.07 0.20 -14.13
CA LEU A 82 16.35 -0.88 -15.07
C LEU A 82 17.41 -0.38 -16.06
N TRP A 83 18.52 -1.08 -16.17
CA TRP A 83 19.67 -0.70 -16.98
C TRP A 83 20.22 -1.92 -17.73
N ALA A 84 21.03 -1.69 -18.76
CA ALA A 84 21.66 -2.76 -19.52
C ALA A 84 23.19 -2.63 -19.51
N HIS A 85 23.87 -3.73 -19.77
CA HIS A 85 25.30 -3.77 -20.05
C HIS A 85 25.56 -4.72 -21.21
N GLY A 86 26.54 -4.39 -22.04
CA GLY A 86 26.91 -5.21 -23.18
C GLY A 86 28.25 -4.80 -23.79
N PRO A 87 28.65 -5.42 -24.90
CA PRO A 87 29.87 -5.06 -25.62
C PRO A 87 29.80 -3.67 -26.28
N ASP A 88 28.59 -3.20 -26.60
CA ASP A 88 28.33 -1.91 -27.24
C ASP A 88 26.92 -1.38 -26.90
N SER A 89 26.67 -0.11 -27.28
CA SER A 89 25.41 0.60 -27.02
C SER A 89 24.23 0.01 -27.79
N GLU A 90 24.45 -0.55 -28.98
CA GLU A 90 23.38 -1.18 -29.77
C GLU A 90 22.84 -2.40 -29.04
N ARG A 91 23.73 -3.19 -28.45
CA ARG A 91 23.36 -4.37 -27.68
C ARG A 91 22.66 -4.02 -26.37
N GLU A 92 23.11 -2.98 -25.68
CA GLU A 92 22.45 -2.45 -24.48
C GLU A 92 21.02 -1.98 -24.80
N GLN A 93 20.84 -1.25 -25.89
CA GLN A 93 19.52 -0.80 -26.35
C GLN A 93 18.62 -1.97 -26.76
N ALA A 94 19.16 -2.99 -27.43
CA ALA A 94 18.41 -4.20 -27.80
C ALA A 94 17.90 -4.97 -26.57
N LEU A 95 18.72 -5.08 -25.52
CA LEU A 95 18.34 -5.70 -24.25
C LEU A 95 17.22 -4.91 -23.55
N LEU A 96 17.35 -3.58 -23.48
CA LEU A 96 16.27 -2.73 -22.93
C LEU A 96 15.01 -2.82 -23.78
N GLY A 97 15.11 -2.81 -25.11
CA GLY A 97 13.98 -2.97 -26.02
C GLY A 97 13.22 -4.28 -25.78
N THR A 98 13.96 -5.36 -25.54
CA THR A 98 13.38 -6.66 -25.17
C THR A 98 12.64 -6.57 -23.83
N ALA A 99 13.23 -5.95 -22.82
CA ALA A 99 12.58 -5.75 -21.52
C ALA A 99 11.32 -4.88 -21.65
N MET A 100 11.37 -3.81 -22.45
CA MET A 100 10.21 -2.96 -22.72
C MET A 100 9.06 -3.76 -23.33
N ALA A 101 9.32 -4.60 -24.31
CA ALA A 101 8.29 -5.40 -24.98
C ALA A 101 7.58 -6.34 -23.99
N VAL A 102 8.35 -7.02 -23.11
CA VAL A 102 7.80 -7.91 -22.09
C VAL A 102 6.99 -7.16 -21.04
N LEU A 103 7.54 -6.06 -20.50
CA LEU A 103 6.92 -5.29 -19.42
C LEU A 103 5.67 -4.54 -19.91
N ALA A 104 5.69 -3.98 -21.13
CA ALA A 104 4.53 -3.32 -21.71
C ALA A 104 3.36 -4.30 -21.97
N GLY A 105 3.66 -5.57 -22.27
CA GLY A 105 2.65 -6.62 -22.41
C GLY A 105 2.14 -7.20 -21.08
N THR A 106 2.74 -6.83 -19.95
CA THR A 106 2.49 -7.44 -18.63
C THR A 106 2.14 -6.36 -17.60
N PRO A 107 0.92 -5.80 -17.61
CA PRO A 107 0.56 -4.69 -16.71
C PRO A 107 0.51 -5.11 -15.23
N ALA A 108 0.36 -6.40 -14.96
CA ALA A 108 0.45 -6.99 -13.62
C ALA A 108 1.19 -8.32 -13.69
N LEU A 109 1.96 -8.65 -12.65
CA LEU A 109 2.66 -9.92 -12.59
C LEU A 109 1.67 -11.09 -12.55
N PRO A 110 1.84 -12.11 -13.41
CA PRO A 110 1.01 -13.31 -13.37
C PRO A 110 1.10 -13.99 -12.00
N HIS A 111 -0.05 -14.43 -11.47
CA HIS A 111 -0.14 -15.04 -10.13
C HIS A 111 0.80 -16.23 -9.96
N GLN A 112 1.02 -17.02 -11.02
CA GLN A 112 1.92 -18.19 -11.02
C GLN A 112 3.39 -17.83 -10.76
N LEU A 113 3.78 -16.58 -10.98
CA LEU A 113 5.14 -16.09 -10.76
C LEU A 113 5.35 -15.46 -9.39
N LEU A 114 4.28 -15.30 -8.59
CA LEU A 114 4.34 -14.65 -7.28
C LEU A 114 4.80 -15.66 -6.22
N PRO A 115 5.89 -15.39 -5.48
CA PRO A 115 6.29 -16.22 -4.34
C PRO A 115 5.95 -15.57 -3.00
N GLY A 116 5.90 -16.40 -1.96
CA GLY A 116 5.85 -15.99 -0.56
C GLY A 116 4.77 -14.96 -0.26
N PRO A 117 5.10 -13.80 0.35
CA PRO A 117 4.12 -12.80 0.76
C PRO A 117 3.37 -12.14 -0.42
N LEU A 118 3.91 -12.21 -1.64
CA LEU A 118 3.25 -11.64 -2.82
C LEU A 118 2.11 -12.51 -3.35
N ALA A 119 2.15 -13.82 -3.08
CA ALA A 119 1.09 -14.76 -3.43
C ALA A 119 0.05 -14.95 -2.32
N GLN A 120 0.23 -14.26 -1.18
CA GLN A 120 -0.66 -14.42 -0.05
C GLN A 120 -2.06 -13.86 -0.37
N ASP A 121 -3.09 -14.60 0.03
CA ASP A 121 -4.47 -14.16 -0.08
C ASP A 121 -4.66 -12.78 0.58
N GLY A 122 -5.21 -11.85 -0.20
CA GLY A 122 -5.41 -10.45 0.17
C GLY A 122 -4.28 -9.50 -0.24
N ALA A 123 -3.10 -9.98 -0.64
CA ALA A 123 -2.02 -9.10 -1.15
C ALA A 123 -2.45 -8.34 -2.42
N GLY A 124 -3.34 -8.95 -3.20
CA GLY A 124 -3.81 -8.41 -4.47
C GLY A 124 -2.74 -8.48 -5.58
N PRO A 125 -3.05 -7.99 -6.78
CA PRO A 125 -2.14 -8.10 -7.91
C PRO A 125 -0.96 -7.13 -7.77
N VAL A 126 0.25 -7.62 -8.06
CA VAL A 126 1.44 -6.77 -8.16
C VAL A 126 1.44 -6.05 -9.51
N GLN A 127 1.27 -4.73 -9.49
CA GLN A 127 1.19 -3.90 -10.70
C GLN A 127 2.59 -3.55 -11.20
N ILE A 128 2.73 -3.46 -12.53
CA ILE A 128 3.95 -3.03 -13.20
C ILE A 128 3.67 -1.70 -13.90
N ALA A 129 4.49 -0.69 -13.63
CA ALA A 129 4.48 0.57 -14.37
C ALA A 129 5.87 0.84 -14.96
N LEU A 130 5.98 0.81 -16.29
CA LEU A 130 7.20 1.12 -17.03
C LEU A 130 7.22 2.59 -17.44
N ALA A 131 8.36 3.25 -17.22
CA ALA A 131 8.58 4.67 -17.47
C ALA A 131 7.45 5.59 -16.96
N PRO A 132 7.00 5.43 -15.70
CA PRO A 132 5.89 6.23 -15.21
C PRO A 132 6.33 7.68 -14.96
N PRO A 133 5.43 8.68 -15.02
CA PRO A 133 5.78 10.11 -14.98
C PRO A 133 6.59 10.54 -13.76
N GLU A 134 6.40 9.89 -12.61
CA GLU A 134 7.16 10.12 -11.38
C GLU A 134 8.66 9.80 -11.51
N LEU A 135 9.05 8.93 -12.44
CA LEU A 135 10.43 8.58 -12.74
C LEU A 135 10.89 9.36 -13.98
N SER A 136 10.92 10.68 -13.83
CA SER A 136 11.37 11.61 -14.86
C SER A 136 12.86 11.43 -15.19
N CYS A 137 13.28 11.93 -16.36
CA CYS A 137 14.68 11.93 -16.78
C CYS A 137 15.60 12.54 -15.70
N SER A 138 15.21 13.70 -15.14
CA SER A 138 15.96 14.37 -14.08
C SER A 138 16.15 13.48 -12.85
N ARG A 139 15.10 12.75 -12.45
CA ARG A 139 15.15 11.85 -11.30
C ARG A 139 16.08 10.67 -11.53
N LEU A 140 16.08 10.10 -12.73
CA LEU A 140 17.01 9.02 -13.08
C LEU A 140 18.46 9.53 -13.11
N LEU A 141 18.71 10.73 -13.64
CA LEU A 141 20.03 11.36 -13.63
C LEU A 141 20.54 11.63 -12.20
N GLU A 142 19.67 12.01 -11.26
CA GLU A 142 20.02 12.12 -9.84
C GLU A 142 20.53 10.79 -9.27
N VAL A 143 19.86 9.67 -9.60
CA VAL A 143 20.28 8.34 -9.15
C VAL A 143 21.65 7.98 -9.73
N TRP A 144 21.86 8.19 -11.03
CA TRP A 144 23.16 7.98 -11.67
C TRP A 144 24.27 8.84 -11.04
N GLY A 145 23.97 10.12 -10.79
CA GLY A 145 24.89 11.02 -10.09
C GLY A 145 25.24 10.53 -8.68
N ALA A 146 24.26 10.03 -7.91
CA ALA A 146 24.50 9.48 -6.59
C ALA A 146 25.34 8.18 -6.61
N LEU A 147 25.22 7.38 -7.67
CA LEU A 147 26.02 6.18 -7.86
C LEU A 147 27.48 6.46 -8.26
N GLN A 148 27.81 7.70 -8.68
CA GLN A 148 29.15 8.11 -9.10
C GLN A 148 29.72 7.26 -10.25
N VAL A 149 28.84 6.84 -11.17
CA VAL A 149 29.20 6.07 -12.36
C VAL A 149 28.63 6.75 -13.61
N PRO A 150 29.27 6.59 -14.78
CA PRO A 150 28.74 7.16 -16.02
C PRO A 150 27.33 6.66 -16.31
N ALA A 151 26.44 7.58 -16.70
CA ALA A 151 25.07 7.21 -17.04
C ALA A 151 25.05 6.32 -18.30
N ALA A 152 24.29 5.24 -18.22
CA ALA A 152 24.02 4.33 -19.33
C ALA A 152 22.53 4.39 -19.73
N PRO A 153 22.13 3.86 -20.90
CA PRO A 153 20.73 3.66 -21.24
C PRO A 153 19.98 2.96 -20.11
N CYS A 154 18.84 3.53 -19.71
CA CYS A 154 18.04 3.02 -18.60
C CYS A 154 16.56 3.34 -18.74
N LEU A 155 15.74 2.65 -17.95
CA LEU A 155 14.30 2.82 -17.85
C LEU A 155 13.91 2.90 -16.37
N GLY A 156 12.98 3.79 -16.05
CA GLY A 156 12.31 3.77 -14.74
C GLY A 156 11.28 2.64 -14.71
N LEU A 157 11.24 1.89 -13.62
CA LEU A 157 10.26 0.83 -13.40
C LEU A 157 9.70 0.93 -11.98
N VAL A 158 8.38 0.85 -11.84
CA VAL A 158 7.73 0.81 -10.52
C VAL A 158 6.93 -0.48 -10.39
N LEU A 159 7.21 -1.23 -9.34
CA LEU A 159 6.36 -2.35 -8.91
C LEU A 159 5.52 -1.95 -7.71
N THR A 160 4.20 -2.12 -7.80
CA THR A 160 3.30 -1.85 -6.68
C THR A 160 2.77 -3.16 -6.11
N ALA A 161 3.19 -3.51 -4.90
CA ALA A 161 2.86 -4.77 -4.24
C ALA A 161 2.16 -4.56 -2.89
N GLY A 162 1.19 -5.41 -2.57
CA GLY A 162 0.58 -5.45 -1.23
C GLY A 162 1.40 -6.32 -0.27
N LEU A 163 1.53 -5.85 0.97
CA LEU A 163 2.06 -6.60 2.10
C LEU A 163 0.94 -6.84 3.09
N VAL A 164 0.56 -8.10 3.25
CA VAL A 164 -0.50 -8.50 4.16
C VAL A 164 0.07 -8.59 5.58
N PRO A 165 -0.45 -7.84 6.56
CA PRO A 165 0.03 -7.94 7.93
C PRO A 165 -0.29 -9.32 8.53
N PRO A 166 0.52 -9.80 9.48
CA PRO A 166 0.20 -11.02 10.21
C PRO A 166 -1.15 -10.88 10.92
N ALA A 167 -1.85 -12.00 11.04
CA ALA A 167 -3.11 -12.02 11.77
C ALA A 167 -2.86 -11.84 13.27
N ASP A 168 -3.58 -10.92 13.89
CA ASP A 168 -3.65 -10.77 15.33
C ASP A 168 -4.57 -11.85 15.91
N THR A 169 -3.97 -12.83 16.58
CA THR A 169 -4.67 -13.94 17.25
C THR A 169 -5.03 -13.62 18.69
N ALA A 170 -4.67 -12.44 19.22
CA ALA A 170 -5.05 -11.99 20.56
C ALA A 170 -6.50 -11.46 20.58
N VAL A 171 -7.41 -12.17 19.92
CA VAL A 171 -8.84 -11.81 19.90
C VAL A 171 -9.46 -12.22 21.24
N PRO A 172 -10.12 -11.30 21.97
CA PRO A 172 -10.82 -11.66 23.20
C PRO A 172 -11.90 -12.70 22.90
N ALA A 173 -12.13 -13.61 23.86
CA ALA A 173 -13.12 -14.68 23.71
C ALA A 173 -14.49 -14.12 23.29
N PRO A 174 -15.23 -14.84 22.42
CA PRO A 174 -16.50 -14.35 21.90
C PRO A 174 -17.48 -14.02 23.04
N ALA A 175 -18.21 -12.92 22.89
CA ALA A 175 -19.22 -12.51 23.85
C ALA A 175 -20.27 -13.60 24.01
N ARG A 176 -20.35 -14.21 25.20
CA ARG A 176 -21.29 -15.30 25.49
C ARG A 176 -22.68 -14.81 25.86
N ARG A 177 -22.82 -13.54 26.22
CA ARG A 177 -24.06 -12.92 26.68
C ARG A 177 -24.09 -11.45 26.26
N ILE A 178 -25.20 -11.02 25.69
CA ILE A 178 -25.49 -9.62 25.40
C ILE A 178 -26.69 -9.25 26.26
N ASP A 179 -26.47 -8.48 27.32
CA ASP A 179 -27.56 -7.91 28.10
C ASP A 179 -27.98 -6.58 27.46
N VAL A 180 -29.16 -6.57 26.86
CA VAL A 180 -29.75 -5.37 26.25
C VAL A 180 -30.77 -4.80 27.22
N ASP A 181 -30.42 -3.68 27.85
CA ASP A 181 -31.34 -2.92 28.71
C ASP A 181 -32.08 -1.88 27.87
N MET A 182 -33.42 -1.98 27.81
CA MET A 182 -34.27 -0.98 27.15
C MET A 182 -34.78 0.01 28.19
N ARG A 183 -34.18 1.20 28.22
CA ARG A 183 -34.72 2.31 29.01
C ARG A 183 -35.87 2.98 28.25
N PRO A 184 -37.06 3.14 28.86
CA PRO A 184 -38.15 3.87 28.25
C PRO A 184 -37.72 5.32 27.94
N ARG A 185 -37.95 5.76 26.70
CA ARG A 185 -37.76 7.16 26.33
C ARG A 185 -38.79 8.00 27.09
N PRO A 186 -38.40 9.00 27.91
CA PRO A 186 -39.36 9.81 28.62
C PRO A 186 -40.28 10.52 27.62
N ALA A 187 -41.59 10.38 27.83
CA ALA A 187 -42.60 10.99 26.98
C ALA A 187 -42.45 12.52 27.00
N PRO A 188 -42.60 13.21 25.86
CA PRO A 188 -42.59 14.67 25.83
C PRO A 188 -43.70 15.20 26.75
N GLY A 189 -43.28 15.98 27.75
CA GLY A 189 -44.13 16.40 28.86
C GLY A 189 -45.38 17.15 28.43
N ARG A 190 -46.53 16.75 29.01
CA ARG A 190 -47.74 17.60 29.04
C ARG A 190 -47.43 18.83 29.89
N THR A 191 -47.65 20.01 29.32
CA THR A 191 -47.63 21.29 30.00
C THR A 191 -48.55 21.27 31.24
N PRO A 192 -48.10 21.76 32.41
CA PRO A 192 -48.99 21.95 33.55
C PRO A 192 -49.97 23.09 33.24
N THR A 193 -51.26 22.77 33.21
CA THR A 193 -52.35 23.73 33.13
C THR A 193 -52.48 24.52 34.44
N ALA A 194 -52.87 25.79 34.27
CA ALA A 194 -52.98 26.83 35.28
C ALA A 194 -53.77 26.46 36.53
N ARG A 195 -53.39 27.01 37.69
CA ARG A 195 -54.33 27.28 38.79
C ARG A 195 -53.99 28.52 39.63
N LYS A 196 -54.93 29.46 39.52
CA LYS A 196 -55.54 30.37 40.53
C LYS A 196 -54.67 31.41 41.26
N ARG A 197 -54.93 32.67 40.89
CA ARG A 197 -54.67 33.92 41.65
C ARG A 197 -55.25 33.87 43.08
N PRO A 198 -54.52 34.37 44.09
CA PRO A 198 -55.10 34.88 45.32
C PRO A 198 -55.42 36.38 45.22
N ALA A 199 -56.45 36.80 45.95
CA ALA A 199 -57.05 38.14 45.96
C ALA A 199 -56.28 39.16 46.82
N VAL A 200 -56.46 40.43 46.46
CA VAL A 200 -55.92 41.64 47.12
C VAL A 200 -56.71 41.98 48.39
N PRO A 201 -56.05 42.36 49.50
CA PRO A 201 -56.67 43.15 50.57
C PRO A 201 -56.27 44.64 50.49
N LYS A 202 -57.24 45.53 50.73
CA LYS A 202 -57.13 47.00 50.77
C LYS A 202 -56.49 47.52 52.07
N GLN A 203 -55.44 48.34 51.91
CA GLN A 203 -55.25 49.73 52.40
C GLN A 203 -55.42 50.06 53.91
N ARG A 204 -54.38 50.69 54.50
CA ARG A 204 -54.52 52.00 55.20
C ARG A 204 -53.19 52.71 55.45
N ASP A 205 -53.23 54.03 55.28
CA ASP A 205 -52.22 55.06 55.56
C ASP A 205 -51.49 54.94 56.90
N ARG A 206 -50.23 55.42 56.96
CA ARG A 206 -49.83 56.65 57.68
C ARG A 206 -48.33 56.97 57.51
N ARG A 207 -48.07 58.20 57.02
CA ARG A 207 -47.04 59.22 57.41
C ARG A 207 -46.00 58.76 58.46
N HIS A 208 -44.70 59.06 58.39
CA HIS A 208 -44.04 60.38 58.33
C HIS A 208 -42.50 60.19 58.25
N GLU A 209 -41.82 61.19 57.67
CA GLU A 209 -40.39 61.58 57.80
C GLU A 209 -39.98 61.80 59.28
N PRO A 210 -38.69 61.97 59.64
CA PRO A 210 -37.64 62.74 58.95
C PRO A 210 -36.35 61.98 58.58
#